data_AF-A0A940MVD5-F1
#
_entry.id   AF-A0A940MVD5-F1
#
_cell.length_a   1.000
_cell.length_b   1.000
_cell.length_c   1.000
_cell.angle_alpha   90.00
_cell.angle_beta   90.00
_cell.angle_gamma   90.00
#
_symmetry.space_group_name_H-M   'P 1'
#
loop_
_entity.id
_entity.type
_entity.pdbx_description
1 polymer ?
#
loop_
_entity_poly.entity_id
_entity_poly.type
_entity_poly.pdbx_seq_one_letter_code
_entity_poly.pdbx_strand_id
1 'polypeptide(L)' 'MFRRPLLLLVLLLIGALIAALLAVGAFPPGVSQQPVERVLPNERFGTR' A
#
# COMPACT_ATOMS: atom_id res chain seq x y z
N MET A 1 1.95 -24.42 29.44
CA MET A 1 3.32 -24.21 28.93
C MET A 1 3.27 -24.06 27.41
N PHE A 2 3.71 -22.91 26.88
CA PHE A 2 3.79 -22.71 25.44
C PHE A 2 4.81 -23.68 24.84
N ARG A 3 4.33 -24.63 24.05
CA ARG A 3 5.16 -25.69 23.46
C ARG A 3 6.16 -25.16 22.43
N ARG A 4 6.03 -23.89 22.02
CA ARG A 4 6.83 -23.24 20.98
C ARG A 4 7.13 -21.78 21.36
N PRO A 5 8.09 -21.54 22.28
CA PRO A 5 8.42 -20.19 22.74
C PRO A 5 8.94 -19.30 21.61
N LEU A 6 9.59 -19.88 20.60
CA LEU A 6 10.02 -19.15 19.42
C LEU A 6 8.85 -18.56 18.63
N LEU A 7 7.75 -19.31 18.46
CA LEU A 7 6.56 -18.79 17.76
C LEU A 7 5.92 -17.63 18.51
N LEU A 8 5.93 -17.68 19.85
CA LEU A 8 5.46 -16.55 20.66
C LEU A 8 6.30 -15.29 20.43
N LEU A 9 7.63 -15.44 20.43
CA LEU A 9 8.53 -14.32 20.19
C LEU A 9 8.28 -13.69 18.82
N VAL A 10 8.15 -14.51 17.78
CA VAL A 10 7.83 -14.05 16.42
C VAL A 10 6.51 -13.30 16.40
N LEU A 11 5.46 -13.84 17.03
CA LEU A 11 4.16 -13.18 17.10
C LEU A 11 4.24 -11.81 17.79
N LEU A 12 5.02 -11.73 18.87
CA LEU A 12 5.21 -10.50 19.64
C LEU A 12 5.96 -9.44 18.82
N LEU A 13 7.01 -9.84 18.09
CA LEU A 13 7.74 -8.96 17.19
C LEU A 13 6.86 -8.42 16.05
N ILE A 14 6.04 -9.29 15.44
CA ILE A 14 5.08 -8.87 14.39
C ILE A 14 4.07 -7.88 14.97
N GLY A 15 3.49 -8.18 16.14
CA GLY A 15 2.54 -7.29 16.79
C GLY A 15 3.15 -5.92 17.14
N ALA A 16 4.37 -5.90 17.69
CA ALA A 16 5.09 -4.67 17.99
C ALA A 16 5.40 -3.84 16.74
N LEU A 17 5.80 -4.49 15.65
CA LEU A 17 6.04 -3.84 14.37
C LEU A 17 4.77 -3.20 13.82
N ILE A 18 3.65 -3.92 13.82
CA ILE A 18 2.35 -3.39 13.38
C ILE A 18 1.98 -2.17 14.24
N ALA A 19 2.05 -2.28 15.57
CA ALA A 19 1.74 -1.18 16.47
C ALA A 19 2.61 0.06 16.21
N ALA A 20 3.91 -0.12 15.94
CA ALA A 20 4.82 0.98 15.61
C ALA A 20 4.45 1.63 14.27
N LEU A 21 4.16 0.85 13.23
CA LEU A 21 3.73 1.37 11.92
C LEU A 21 2.45 2.18 12.03
N LEU A 22 1.48 1.70 12.83
CA LEU A 22 0.24 2.42 13.12
C LEU A 22 0.51 3.72 13.87
N ALA A 23 1.35 3.69 14.90
CA ALA A 23 1.65 4.86 15.74
C ALA A 23 2.36 5.99 14.96
N VAL A 24 3.24 5.64 14.03
CA VAL A 24 3.95 6.62 13.18
C VAL A 24 3.08 7.08 12.00
N GLY A 25 1.95 6.42 11.74
CA GLY A 25 1.14 6.69 10.56
C GLY A 25 1.89 6.35 9.29
N ALA A 26 2.61 5.22 9.27
CA ALA A 26 3.38 4.71 8.14
C ALA A 26 2.47 4.15 7.03
N PHE A 27 1.44 4.89 6.69
CA PHE A 27 0.51 4.62 5.61
C PHE A 27 0.84 5.51 4.42
N PRO A 28 0.67 5.01 3.20
CA PRO A 28 0.79 5.86 2.02
C PRO A 28 -0.24 7.00 2.09
N PRO A 29 0.10 8.21 1.63
CA PRO A 29 -0.87 9.28 1.53
C PRO A 29 -2.00 8.86 0.60
N GLY A 30 -3.24 9.20 0.96
CA GLY A 30 -4.39 8.95 0.10
C GLY A 30 -4.27 9.75 -1.20
N VAL A 31 -3.99 9.08 -2.30
CA VAL A 31 -4.00 9.67 -3.65
C VAL A 31 -5.34 9.40 -4.29
N SER A 32 -6.09 10.46 -4.60
CA SER A 32 -7.27 10.35 -5.46
C SER A 32 -6.84 10.14 -6.91
N GLN A 33 -7.50 9.21 -7.60
CA GLN A 33 -7.28 9.03 -9.03
C GLN A 33 -7.82 10.27 -9.74
N GLN A 34 -6.93 11.08 -10.30
CA GLN A 34 -7.32 12.24 -11.08
C GLN A 34 -7.60 11.79 -12.53
N PRO A 35 -8.79 12.07 -13.08
CA PRO A 35 -9.06 11.77 -14.48
C PRO A 35 -8.10 12.61 -15.33
N VAL A 36 -7.18 11.93 -16.02
CA VAL A 36 -6.30 12.59 -16.99
C VAL A 36 -7.12 12.79 -18.26
N GLU A 37 -7.54 14.03 -18.50
CA GLU A 37 -8.08 14.44 -19.79
C GLU A 37 -6.97 14.32 -20.83
N ARG A 38 -6.84 13.14 -21.41
CA ARG A 38 -5.96 12.92 -22.55
C ARG A 38 -6.65 13.54 -23.76
N VAL A 39 -6.18 14.72 -24.16
CA VAL A 39 -6.45 15.23 -25.51
C VAL A 39 -5.82 14.21 -26.46
N LEU A 40 -6.62 13.29 -27.01
CA LEU A 40 -6.17 12.42 -28.07
C LEU A 40 -5.84 13.33 -29.27
N PRO A 41 -4.59 13.35 -29.78
CA PRO A 41 -4.30 14.05 -31.02
C PRO A 41 -5.15 13.41 -32.11
N ASN A 42 -6.12 14.19 -32.61
CA ASN A 42 -7.11 13.75 -33.60
C ASN A 42 -6.48 13.40 -34.97
N GLU A 43 -5.16 13.54 -35.10
CA GLU A 43 -4.38 13.31 -36.30
C GLU A 43 -4.15 11.81 -36.60
N ARG A 44 -4.42 10.91 -35.64
CA ARG A 44 -4.18 9.46 -35.82
C ARG A 44 -5.31 8.69 -36.50
N PHE A 45 -6.49 9.28 -36.66
CA PHE A 45 -7.64 8.62 -37.30
C PHE A 45 -7.92 9.23 -38.68
N GLY A 46 -6.93 9.19 -39.56
CA GLY A 46 -7.13 9.51 -40.97
C GLY A 46 -7.86 8.37 -41.68
N THR A 47 -9.15 8.54 -41.94
CA THR A 47 -9.91 7.71 -42.90
C THR A 47 -9.51 8.12 -44.32
N ARG A 48 -8.47 7.47 -44.87
CA ARG A 48 -8.31 7.34 -46.32
C ARG A 48 -9.09 6.13 -46.81
#